data_AF-A0A1H4V094-F1
#
_entry.id   AF-A0A1H4V094-F1
#
_cell.length_a   1.000
_cell.length_b   1.000
_cell.length_c   1.000
_cell.angle_alpha   90.00
_cell.angle_beta   90.00
_cell.angle_gamma   90.00
#
_symmetry.space_group_name_H-M   'P 1'
#
loop_
_entity.id
_entity.type
_entity.pdbx_description
1 polymer ?
#
loop_
_entity_poly.entity_id
_entity_poly.type
_entity_poly.pdbx_seq_one_letter_code
_entity_poly.pdbx_strand_id
1 'polypeptide(L)'
;MKKTTIIRFLAITTILYFGLNLIVYYRWEYRNNKIEKELLQKYDTNGDGSFSMEESNPELNESQRELSKDTARGLAPFTLIPISLILGLIVTLIYNFLAKSKKTLMY
;
A
#
# COMPACT_ATOMS: atom_id res chain seq x y z
N MET A 1 25.02 -0.10 18.70
CA MET A 1 24.76 1.08 17.84
C MET A 1 24.76 2.35 18.69
N LYS A 2 25.21 3.49 18.16
CA LYS A 2 25.07 4.78 18.87
C LYS A 2 23.59 5.11 19.05
N LYS A 3 23.21 5.75 20.16
CA LYS A 3 21.81 6.15 20.43
C LYS A 3 21.17 6.92 19.25
N THR A 4 21.94 7.80 18.62
CA THR A 4 21.51 8.56 17.42
C THR A 4 21.21 7.68 16.22
N THR A 5 21.93 6.58 16.02
CA THR A 5 21.67 5.61 14.94
C THR A 5 20.37 4.84 15.18
N ILE A 6 20.10 4.47 16.44
CA ILE A 6 18.87 3.75 16.81
C ILE A 6 17.64 4.66 16.60
N ILE A 7 17.71 5.92 17.02
CA ILE A 7 16.63 6.90 16.82
C ILE A 7 16.33 7.10 15.32
N ARG A 8 17.38 7.22 14.49
CA ARG A 8 17.22 7.34 13.03
C ARG A 8 16.58 6.11 12.41
N PHE A 9 17.02 4.92 12.82
CA PHE A 9 16.43 3.66 12.36
C PHE A 9 14.93 3.60 12.67
N LEU A 10 14.53 3.93 13.90
CA LEU A 10 13.12 3.94 14.31
C LEU A 10 12.32 4.97 13.49
N ALA A 11 12.84 6.18 13.32
CA ALA A 11 12.16 7.21 12.52
C ALA A 11 11.97 6.79 11.05
N ILE A 12 13.02 6.25 10.42
CA ILE A 12 12.96 5.75 9.03
C ILE A 12 11.95 4.61 8.91
N THR A 13 11.99 3.65 9.83
CA THR A 13 11.07 2.51 9.85
C THR A 13 9.62 2.98 9.94
N THR A 14 9.33 3.92 10.85
CA THR A 14 7.99 4.49 11.01
C THR A 14 7.52 5.19 9.73
N ILE A 15 8.37 6.02 9.12
CA ILE A 15 8.05 6.70 7.85
C ILE A 15 7.76 5.68 6.74
N LEU A 16 8.59 4.64 6.61
CA LEU A 16 8.39 3.59 5.62
C LEU A 16 7.10 2.82 5.87
N TYR A 17 6.79 2.49 7.12
CA TYR A 17 5.55 1.79 7.48
C TYR A 17 4.31 2.58 7.03
N PHE A 18 4.25 3.88 7.34
CA PHE A 18 3.13 4.72 6.92
C PHE A 18 3.09 4.89 5.39
N GLY A 19 4.24 5.11 4.75
CA GLY A 19 4.33 5.25 3.29
C GLY A 19 3.85 4.00 2.55
N LEU A 20 4.24 2.81 3.02
CA LEU A 20 3.81 1.54 2.42
C LEU A 20 2.31 1.30 2.60
N ASN A 21 1.75 1.60 3.78
CA ASN A 21 0.31 1.50 4.01
C ASN A 21 -0.47 2.47 3.11
N LEU A 22 0.03 3.69 2.90
CA LEU A 22 -0.57 4.65 1.96
C LEU A 22 -0.53 4.12 0.52
N ILE A 23 0.58 3.55 0.07
CA ILE A 23 0.68 2.96 -1.27
C ILE A 23 -0.34 1.84 -1.46
N VAL A 24 -0.48 0.95 -0.47
CA VAL A 24 -1.49 -0.12 -0.51
C VAL A 24 -2.91 0.46 -0.59
N TYR A 25 -3.19 1.50 0.20
CA TYR A 25 -4.48 2.19 0.17
C TYR A 25 -4.79 2.79 -1.22
N TYR A 26 -3.89 3.60 -1.78
CA TYR A 26 -4.11 4.23 -3.08
C TYR A 26 -4.21 3.22 -4.21
N ARG A 27 -3.43 2.14 -4.17
CA ARG A 27 -3.51 1.06 -5.16
C ARG A 27 -4.87 0.37 -5.12
N TRP A 28 -5.38 0.08 -3.92
CA TRP A 28 -6.71 -0.53 -3.74
C TRP A 28 -7.81 0.39 -4.25
N GLU A 29 -7.76 1.66 -3.86
CA GLU A 29 -8.72 2.69 -4.28
C GLU A 29 -8.76 2.80 -5.82
N TYR A 30 -7.61 2.88 -6.45
CA TYR A 30 -7.51 2.93 -7.91
C TYR A 30 -8.10 1.69 -8.59
N ARG A 31 -7.78 0.50 -8.06
CA ARG A 31 -8.29 -0.78 -8.59
C ARG A 31 -9.80 -0.86 -8.51
N ASN A 32 -10.37 -0.49 -7.35
CA ASN A 32 -11.80 -0.53 -7.13
C ASN A 32 -12.53 0.44 -8.04
N ASN A 33 -12.07 1.69 -8.12
CA ASN A 33 -12.64 2.69 -9.00
C ASN A 33 -12.57 2.26 -10.47
N LYS A 34 -11.52 1.52 -10.87
CA LYS A 34 -11.42 0.96 -12.23
C LYS A 34 -12.47 -0.13 -12.46
N ILE A 35 -12.56 -1.12 -11.56
CA ILE A 35 -13.51 -2.22 -11.69
C ILE A 35 -14.95 -1.71 -11.62
N GLU A 36 -15.26 -0.79 -10.71
CA GLU A 36 -16.58 -0.16 -10.59
C GLU A 36 -16.97 0.52 -11.89
N LYS A 37 -16.07 1.29 -12.52
CA LYS A 37 -16.33 1.90 -13.84
C LYS A 37 -16.57 0.87 -14.93
N GLU A 38 -15.80 -0.22 -14.96
CA GLU A 38 -15.99 -1.31 -15.91
C GLU A 38 -17.35 -2.01 -15.71
N LEU A 39 -17.79 -2.18 -14.46
CA LEU A 39 -19.09 -2.74 -14.12
C LEU A 39 -20.24 -1.80 -14.49
N LEU A 40 -20.12 -0.50 -14.19
CA LEU A 40 -21.10 0.50 -14.60
C LEU A 40 -21.26 0.50 -16.13
N GLN A 41 -20.18 0.56 -16.90
CA GLN A 41 -20.27 0.51 -18.37
C GLN A 41 -20.96 -0.74 -18.93
N LYS A 42 -20.93 -1.86 -18.20
CA LYS A 42 -21.51 -3.14 -18.64
C LYS A 42 -22.98 -3.29 -18.24
N TYR A 43 -23.37 -2.76 -17.08
CA TYR A 43 -24.67 -3.08 -16.47
C TYR A 43 -25.57 -1.86 -16.21
N ASP A 44 -25.01 -0.65 -16.09
CA ASP A 44 -25.77 0.60 -15.96
C ASP A 44 -26.48 0.89 -17.29
N THR A 45 -27.76 0.52 -17.34
CA THR A 45 -28.58 0.56 -18.55
C THR A 45 -29.36 1.87 -18.64
N ASN A 46 -29.67 2.46 -17.47
CA ASN A 46 -30.39 3.72 -17.39
C ASN A 46 -29.45 4.96 -17.41
N GLY A 47 -28.13 4.76 -17.26
CA GLY A 47 -27.08 5.77 -17.34
C GLY A 47 -27.03 6.69 -16.12
N ASP A 48 -27.56 6.27 -14.98
CA ASP A 48 -27.62 7.10 -13.76
C ASP A 48 -26.33 7.04 -12.93
N GLY A 49 -25.38 6.17 -13.29
CA GLY A 49 -24.10 6.01 -12.64
C GLY A 49 -24.17 5.17 -11.35
N SER A 50 -25.24 4.42 -11.15
CA SER A 50 -25.45 3.53 -10.01
C SER A 50 -25.98 2.17 -10.44
N PHE A 51 -26.09 1.24 -9.49
CA PHE A 51 -26.72 -0.06 -9.75
C PHE A 51 -28.09 -0.08 -9.08
N SER A 52 -29.15 -0.18 -9.88
CA SER A 52 -30.52 -0.40 -9.40
C SER A 52 -30.81 -1.90 -9.15
N MET A 53 -31.93 -2.22 -8.47
CA MET A 53 -32.33 -3.62 -8.30
C MET A 53 -32.70 -4.28 -9.63
N GLU A 54 -33.24 -3.48 -10.54
CA GLU A 54 -33.62 -3.89 -11.90
C GLU A 54 -32.41 -4.22 -12.77
N GLU A 55 -31.24 -3.65 -12.46
CA GLU A 55 -29.94 -3.92 -13.12
C GLU A 55 -29.13 -5.03 -12.42
N SER A 56 -29.69 -5.63 -11.37
CA SER A 56 -29.02 -6.70 -10.62
C SER A 56 -28.86 -7.96 -11.47
N ASN A 57 -27.61 -8.41 -11.62
CA ASN A 57 -27.26 -9.64 -12.33
C ASN A 57 -26.36 -10.52 -11.43
N PRO A 58 -26.51 -11.86 -11.44
CA PRO A 58 -25.57 -12.77 -10.80
C PRO A 58 -24.08 -12.47 -11.05
N GLU A 59 -23.70 -12.12 -12.29
CA GLU A 59 -22.32 -11.77 -12.65
C GLU A 59 -21.84 -10.47 -11.98
N LEU A 60 -22.74 -9.48 -11.82
CA LEU A 60 -22.46 -8.23 -11.11
C LEU A 60 -22.21 -8.51 -9.62
N ASN A 61 -23.05 -9.35 -9.01
CA ASN A 61 -22.93 -9.75 -7.62
C ASN A 61 -21.62 -10.53 -7.35
N GLU A 62 -21.20 -11.40 -8.28
CA GLU A 62 -19.92 -12.09 -8.19
C GLU A 62 -18.74 -11.12 -8.30
N SER A 63 -18.78 -10.18 -9.25
CA SER A 63 -17.74 -9.16 -9.41
C SER A 63 -17.59 -8.27 -8.17
N GLN A 64 -18.72 -7.88 -7.56
CA GLN A 64 -18.73 -7.14 -6.29
C GLN A 64 -18.20 -7.98 -5.11
N ARG A 65 -18.47 -9.28 -5.10
CA ARG A 65 -17.91 -10.21 -4.11
C ARG A 65 -16.40 -10.39 -4.28
N GLU A 66 -15.89 -10.41 -5.50
CA GLU A 66 -14.44 -10.44 -5.75
C GLU A 66 -13.73 -9.20 -5.21
N LEU A 67 -14.32 -8.01 -5.43
CA LEU A 67 -13.84 -6.76 -4.82
C LEU A 67 -13.80 -6.83 -3.28
N SER A 68 -14.83 -7.46 -2.70
CA SER A 68 -14.96 -7.60 -1.24
C SER A 68 -14.00 -8.63 -0.63
N LYS A 69 -13.53 -9.61 -1.41
CA LYS A 69 -12.64 -10.69 -0.96
C LYS A 69 -11.17 -10.29 -0.85
N ASP A 70 -10.80 -9.03 -1.12
CA ASP A 70 -9.41 -8.57 -1.16
C ASP A 70 -8.78 -8.49 0.24
N THR A 71 -8.48 -9.68 0.78
CA THR A 71 -7.94 -9.96 2.12
C THR A 71 -6.58 -9.27 2.33
N ALA A 72 -5.86 -9.01 1.23
CA ALA A 72 -4.57 -8.34 1.23
C ALA A 72 -4.61 -6.94 1.86
N ARG A 73 -5.70 -6.17 1.67
CA ARG A 73 -5.83 -4.83 2.28
C ARG A 73 -5.97 -4.93 3.79
N GLY A 74 -6.87 -5.79 4.27
CA GLY A 74 -7.15 -5.94 5.71
C GLY A 74 -5.92 -6.41 6.48
N LEU A 75 -5.05 -7.20 5.85
CA LEU A 75 -3.82 -7.71 6.45
C LEU A 75 -2.62 -6.77 6.29
N ALA A 76 -2.67 -5.78 5.40
CA ALA A 76 -1.53 -4.90 5.09
C ALA A 76 -0.91 -4.22 6.33
N PRO A 77 -1.68 -3.68 7.31
CA PRO A 77 -1.08 -3.09 8.50
C PRO A 77 -0.22 -4.07 9.29
N PHE A 78 -0.55 -5.37 9.28
CA PHE A 78 0.20 -6.38 10.02
C PHE A 78 1.39 -6.93 9.23
N THR A 79 1.20 -7.20 7.94
CA THR A 79 2.24 -7.75 7.07
C THR A 79 3.34 -6.74 6.74
N LEU A 80 3.01 -5.44 6.75
CA LEU A 80 3.98 -4.36 6.51
C LEU A 80 4.87 -4.05 7.72
N ILE A 81 4.57 -4.54 8.92
CA ILE A 81 5.43 -4.37 10.10
C ILE A 81 6.81 -5.02 9.89
N PRO A 82 6.91 -6.33 9.64
CA PRO A 82 8.23 -6.95 9.40
C PRO A 82 8.93 -6.38 8.16
N ILE A 83 8.18 -6.05 7.10
CA ILE A 83 8.74 -5.47 5.87
C ILE A 83 9.37 -4.09 6.14
N SER A 84 8.67 -3.22 6.86
CA SER A 84 9.17 -1.88 7.19
C SER A 84 10.39 -1.93 8.10
N LEU A 85 10.46 -2.87 9.05
CA LEU A 85 11.63 -3.11 9.89
C LEU A 85 12.87 -3.52 9.08
N ILE A 86 12.71 -4.46 8.15
CA ILE A 86 13.80 -4.93 7.29
C ILE A 86 14.31 -3.78 6.40
N LEU A 87 13.39 -3.05 5.75
CA LEU A 87 13.76 -1.92 4.90
C LEU A 87 14.42 -0.79 5.69
N GLY A 88 13.89 -0.45 6.87
CA GLY A 88 14.48 0.55 7.74
C GLY A 88 15.91 0.17 8.16
N LEU A 89 16.16 -1.12 8.39
CA LEU A 89 17.48 -1.63 8.75
C LEU A 89 18.45 -1.48 7.57
N ILE A 90 18.04 -1.91 6.37
CA ILE A 90 18.83 -1.79 5.15
C ILE A 90 19.20 -0.33 4.88
N VAL A 91 18.23 0.58 4.90
CA VAL A 91 18.46 2.01 4.67
C VAL A 91 19.44 2.59 5.69
N THR A 92 19.30 2.22 6.97
CA THR A 92 20.20 2.67 8.03
C THR A 92 21.63 2.16 7.84
N LEU A 93 21.79 0.89 7.44
CA LEU A 93 23.10 0.30 7.16
C LEU A 93 23.78 0.98 5.97
N ILE A 94 23.04 1.21 4.88
CA ILE A 94 23.54 1.92 3.70
C ILE A 94 23.99 3.33 4.09
N TYR A 95 23.16 4.08 4.80
CA TYR A 95 23.51 5.43 5.24
C TYR A 95 24.79 5.46 6.08
N ASN A 96 24.94 4.54 7.05
CA ASN A 96 26.13 4.46 7.89
C ASN A 96 27.38 4.07 7.09
N PHE A 97 27.25 3.15 6.13
CA PHE A 97 28.33 2.76 5.24
C PHE A 97 28.82 3.94 4.39
N LEU A 98 27.90 4.66 3.75
CA LEU A 98 28.20 5.85 2.95
C LEU A 98 28.83 6.97 3.79
N ALA A 99 28.33 7.19 5.01
CA ALA A 99 28.90 8.20 5.92
C ALA A 99 30.34 7.86 6.34
N LYS A 100 30.64 6.57 6.58
CA LYS A 100 32.00 6.10 6.90
C LYS A 100 32.95 6.27 5.71
N SER A 101 32.50 5.94 4.49
CA SER A 101 33.27 6.11 3.26
C SER A 101 33.66 7.58 3.03
N LYS A 102 32.70 8.52 3.14
CA LYS A 102 32.98 9.96 3.00
C LYS A 102 34.01 10.49 4.00
N LYS A 103 33.96 10.03 5.26
CA LYS A 103 34.90 10.47 6.29
C LYS A 103 36.35 10.01 6.01
N THR A 104 36.51 8.88 5.33
CA THR A 104 37.84 8.31 4.99
C THR A 104 38.48 9.05 3.81
N LEU A 105 37.69 9.66 2.93
CA LEU A 105 38.17 10.41 1.76
C LEU A 105 38.60 11.86 2.09
N MET A 106 38.28 12.36 3.27
CA MET A 106 38.56 13.73 3.72
C MET A 106 39.86 13.86 4.55
N TYR A 107 40.56 12.76 4.77
CA TYR A 107 41.90 12.67 5.38
C TYR A 107 42.85 12.03 4.38
#